data_AF-A0A924ZTI8-F1
#
_entry.id   AF-A0A924ZTI8-F1
#
_cell.length_a   1.000
_cell.length_b   1.000
_cell.length_c   1.000
_cell.angle_alpha   90.00
_cell.angle_beta   90.00
_cell.angle_gamma   90.00
#
_symmetry.space_group_name_H-M   'P 1'
#
loop_
_entity.id
_entity.type
_entity.pdbx_description
1 polymer ?
#
loop_
_entity_poly.entity_id
_entity_poly.type
_entity_poly.pdbx_seq_one_letter_code
_entity_poly.pdbx_strand_id
1 'polypeptide(L)'
;MLYLWMPEYGAIGQDVSSVTNTFRWRASKSNSSTPSSSEGWQMAQGWDALLAATAPENEQEVTVFFPTSSVQMLRQTMSRPQLRQLGSNGVRYLLEEYTLTPIDQLDVRYQHRGNDLTVLAKPQQDVAALLASFGLTPWRVVAALPDFLLLPMVEGRATLLLDGTHRILRLDESYAVSADNLDITLARLNDIQQIQVIGQLNDADRATLDAQKTGSGLDWVLLDTPVSAVFPIDGI
;
A
#
# COMPACT_ATOMS: atom_id res chain seq x y z
N MET A 1 -2.82 -9.17 -17.45
CA MET A 1 -1.89 -8.35 -16.66
C MET A 1 -1.49 -9.09 -15.39
N LEU A 2 -0.23 -8.95 -14.94
CA LEU A 2 0.26 -9.45 -13.66
C LEU A 2 0.13 -8.36 -12.58
N TYR A 3 -0.27 -8.74 -11.38
CA TYR A 3 -0.27 -7.88 -10.21
C TYR A 3 0.73 -8.42 -9.20
N LEU A 4 1.58 -7.54 -8.70
CA LEU A 4 2.63 -7.88 -7.76
C LEU A 4 2.53 -6.96 -6.55
N TRP A 5 2.52 -7.54 -5.37
CA TRP A 5 2.58 -6.82 -4.10
C TRP A 5 3.89 -7.17 -3.40
N MET A 6 4.70 -6.13 -3.21
CA MET A 6 6.05 -6.21 -2.66
C MET A 6 6.04 -6.40 -1.15
N PRO A 7 7.05 -7.09 -0.59
CA PRO A 7 7.25 -7.13 0.85
C PRO A 7 7.68 -5.76 1.43
N GLU A 8 7.40 -5.56 2.72
CA GLU A 8 7.82 -4.37 3.51
C GLU A 8 9.34 -4.15 3.50
N TYR A 9 10.09 -5.25 3.58
CA TYR A 9 11.55 -5.24 3.64
C TYR A 9 12.10 -6.13 2.54
N GLY A 10 12.68 -5.50 1.51
CA GLY A 10 13.25 -6.21 0.37
C GLY A 10 13.50 -5.26 -0.79
N ALA A 11 14.67 -4.61 -0.80
CA ALA A 11 15.23 -4.18 -2.08
C ALA A 11 15.50 -5.46 -2.88
N ILE A 12 15.05 -5.49 -4.14
CA ILE A 12 15.34 -6.61 -5.04
C ILE A 12 16.88 -6.78 -5.08
N GLY A 13 17.38 -7.94 -4.65
CA GLY A 13 18.81 -8.24 -4.62
C GLY A 13 19.56 -7.99 -3.31
N GLN A 14 18.91 -7.69 -2.17
CA GLN A 14 19.57 -7.71 -0.86
C GLN A 14 19.28 -9.01 -0.08
N ASP A 15 20.36 -9.70 0.29
CA ASP A 15 20.34 -10.94 1.05
C ASP A 15 20.15 -10.61 2.54
N VAL A 16 18.90 -10.42 2.96
CA VAL A 16 18.55 -10.26 4.38
C VAL A 16 18.00 -11.60 4.87
N SER A 17 18.79 -12.26 5.71
CA SER A 17 18.48 -13.57 6.25
C SER A 17 17.18 -13.59 7.06
N SER A 18 16.31 -14.53 6.66
CA SER A 18 15.16 -15.06 7.39
C SER A 18 14.02 -14.07 7.75
N VAL A 19 12.94 -14.17 6.96
CA VAL A 19 11.49 -14.08 7.34
C VAL A 19 10.64 -13.09 6.52
N THR A 20 11.17 -12.02 5.91
CA THR A 20 10.29 -10.94 5.40
C THR A 20 10.29 -10.67 3.89
N ASN A 21 11.01 -11.42 3.05
CA ASN A 21 11.00 -11.20 1.59
C ASN A 21 9.93 -12.03 0.85
N THR A 22 8.68 -11.98 1.31
CA THR A 22 7.59 -12.71 0.65
C THR A 22 6.82 -11.79 -0.31
N PHE A 23 6.91 -12.08 -1.60
CA PHE A 23 6.09 -11.44 -2.61
C PHE A 23 4.70 -12.07 -2.63
N ARG A 24 3.69 -11.24 -2.85
CA ARG A 24 2.35 -11.72 -3.21
C ARG A 24 2.09 -11.38 -4.67
N TRP A 25 1.57 -12.32 -5.44
CA TRP A 25 1.31 -12.10 -6.86
C TRP A 25 -0.03 -12.69 -7.28
N ARG A 26 -0.58 -12.17 -8.37
CA ARG A 26 -1.81 -12.67 -8.98
C ARG A 26 -1.81 -12.31 -10.46
N ALA A 27 -2.13 -13.26 -11.33
CA ALA A 27 -2.44 -12.97 -12.72
C ALA A 27 -3.91 -12.54 -12.87
N SER A 28 -4.17 -11.58 -13.76
CA SER A 28 -5.54 -11.28 -14.22
C SER A 28 -6.14 -12.55 -14.81
N LYS A 29 -7.46 -12.75 -14.69
CA LYS A 29 -8.14 -13.90 -15.31
C LYS A 29 -7.90 -13.83 -16.82
N SER A 30 -7.05 -14.74 -17.33
CA SER A 30 -6.94 -15.02 -18.77
C SER A 30 -8.30 -15.54 -19.25
N ASN A 31 -8.76 -15.10 -20.42
CA ASN A 31 -9.94 -15.65 -21.11
C ASN A 31 -9.78 -17.13 -21.55
N SER A 32 -8.82 -17.87 -20.98
CA SER A 32 -8.61 -19.28 -21.22
C SER A 32 -9.69 -20.11 -20.53
N SER A 33 -10.36 -20.98 -21.28
CA SER A 33 -11.39 -21.94 -20.85
C SER A 33 -10.90 -23.05 -19.91
N THR A 34 -9.75 -22.86 -19.27
CA THR A 34 -9.19 -23.75 -18.25
C THR A 34 -9.04 -22.94 -16.97
N PRO A 35 -9.69 -23.31 -15.86
CA PRO A 35 -9.48 -22.65 -14.58
C PRO A 35 -8.03 -22.90 -14.15
N SER A 36 -7.16 -21.89 -14.32
CA SER A 36 -5.86 -21.88 -13.66
C SER A 36 -6.07 -21.62 -12.16
N SER A 37 -5.33 -22.36 -11.35
CA SER A 37 -5.70 -22.77 -9.99
C SER A 37 -5.42 -21.76 -8.88
N SER A 38 -5.80 -20.49 -9.03
CA SER A 38 -5.85 -19.58 -7.87
C SER A 38 -6.71 -18.35 -8.14
N GLU A 39 -7.91 -18.32 -7.57
CA GLU A 39 -8.76 -17.11 -7.58
C GLU A 39 -8.28 -16.01 -6.61
N GLY A 40 -7.20 -16.24 -5.86
CA GLY A 40 -6.66 -15.32 -4.86
C GLY A 40 -5.16 -15.03 -5.03
N TRP A 41 -4.61 -14.22 -4.13
CA TRP A 41 -3.19 -13.90 -4.10
C TRP A 41 -2.35 -15.14 -3.76
N GLN A 42 -1.33 -15.39 -4.59
CA GLN A 42 -0.32 -16.42 -4.39
C GLN A 42 0.92 -15.81 -3.72
N MET A 43 1.72 -16.64 -3.05
CA MET A 43 2.92 -16.20 -2.34
C MET A 43 4.17 -16.81 -2.96
N ALA A 44 5.25 -16.04 -3.01
CA ALA A 44 6.56 -16.50 -3.44
C ALA A 44 7.63 -15.95 -2.49
N GLN A 45 8.49 -16.84 -1.98
CA GLN A 45 9.57 -16.45 -1.07
C GLN A 45 10.80 -16.01 -1.86
N GLY A 46 11.01 -14.71 -1.96
CA GLY A 46 12.12 -14.12 -2.69
C GLY A 46 11.88 -14.02 -4.20
N TRP A 47 12.85 -13.37 -4.85
CA TRP A 47 12.76 -12.99 -6.26
C TRP A 47 12.80 -14.19 -7.21
N ASP A 48 13.70 -15.16 -6.99
CA ASP A 48 13.83 -16.34 -7.85
C ASP A 48 12.58 -17.23 -7.79
N ALA A 49 12.00 -17.41 -6.60
CA ALA A 49 10.75 -18.15 -6.43
C ALA A 49 9.60 -17.42 -7.13
N LEU A 50 9.57 -16.08 -7.09
CA LEU A 50 8.58 -15.28 -7.80
C LEU A 50 8.69 -15.49 -9.30
N LEU A 51 9.90 -15.35 -9.88
CA LEU A 51 10.14 -15.56 -11.30
C LEU A 51 9.76 -16.98 -11.75
N ALA A 52 10.10 -18.00 -10.97
CA ALA A 52 9.72 -19.38 -11.28
C ALA A 52 8.21 -19.60 -11.24
N ALA A 53 7.52 -19.03 -10.24
CA ALA A 53 6.08 -19.19 -10.05
C ALA A 53 5.26 -18.49 -11.14
N THR A 54 5.78 -17.39 -11.68
CA THR A 54 5.12 -16.55 -12.69
C THR A 54 5.55 -16.84 -14.12
N ALA A 55 6.61 -17.63 -14.33
CA ALA A 55 7.07 -18.06 -15.66
C ALA A 55 5.98 -18.70 -16.56
N PRO A 56 4.99 -19.45 -16.03
CA PRO A 56 3.90 -19.98 -16.85
C PRO A 56 2.91 -18.93 -17.35
N GLU A 57 2.88 -17.75 -16.73
CA GLU A 57 1.99 -16.67 -17.10
C GLU A 57 2.51 -15.97 -18.35
N ASN A 58 1.69 -15.89 -19.40
CA ASN A 58 2.06 -15.16 -20.63
C ASN A 58 1.91 -13.63 -20.50
N GLU A 59 1.78 -13.14 -19.26
CA GLU A 59 1.50 -11.74 -18.97
C GLU A 59 2.76 -10.90 -19.07
N GLN A 60 2.77 -9.95 -20.01
CA GLN A 60 3.91 -9.06 -20.24
C GLN A 60 3.83 -7.78 -19.42
N GLU A 61 2.65 -7.39 -18.96
CA GLU A 61 2.46 -6.16 -18.19
C GLU A 61 2.32 -6.46 -16.71
N VAL A 62 3.02 -5.69 -15.87
CA VAL A 62 2.95 -5.81 -14.41
C VAL A 62 2.57 -4.49 -13.75
N THR A 63 1.59 -4.55 -12.85
CA THR A 63 1.29 -3.50 -11.88
C THR A 63 1.92 -3.88 -10.55
N VAL A 64 2.78 -3.00 -10.03
CA VAL A 64 3.53 -3.23 -8.80
C VAL A 64 2.93 -2.39 -7.68
N PHE A 65 2.56 -3.04 -6.59
CA PHE A 65 2.13 -2.44 -5.34
C PHE A 65 3.31 -2.42 -4.37
N PHE A 66 3.88 -1.24 -4.13
CA PHE A 66 4.97 -1.04 -3.18
C PHE A 66 4.42 -0.77 -1.77
N PRO A 67 5.20 -1.04 -0.71
CA PRO A 67 4.76 -0.82 0.67
C PRO A 67 4.41 0.64 0.93
N THR A 68 3.24 0.91 1.48
CA THR A 68 2.80 2.26 1.86
C THR A 68 3.75 2.88 2.90
N SER A 69 4.38 2.06 3.74
CA SER A 69 5.46 2.47 4.67
C SER A 69 6.69 3.05 3.97
N SER A 70 6.92 2.70 2.69
CA SER A 70 8.10 3.10 1.92
C SER A 70 7.95 4.47 1.24
N VAL A 71 6.86 5.19 1.53
CA VAL A 71 6.57 6.52 1.01
C VAL A 71 6.12 7.46 2.11
N GLN A 72 6.45 8.75 1.95
CA GLN A 72 5.87 9.79 2.78
C GLN A 72 4.56 10.26 2.15
N MET A 73 3.47 10.20 2.91
CA MET A 73 2.19 10.79 2.51
C MET A 73 1.87 12.00 3.37
N LEU A 74 1.36 13.06 2.74
CA LEU A 74 0.90 14.28 3.38
C LEU A 74 -0.48 14.61 2.83
N ARG A 75 -1.41 14.96 3.71
CA ARG A 75 -2.70 15.50 3.34
C ARG A 75 -2.88 16.89 3.92
N GLN A 76 -3.33 17.82 3.09
CA GLN A 76 -3.64 19.18 3.50
C GLN A 76 -4.92 19.67 2.83
N THR A 77 -5.73 20.42 3.57
CA THR A 77 -6.86 21.13 2.98
C THR A 77 -6.33 22.27 2.12
N MET A 78 -6.58 22.19 0.82
CA MET A 78 -6.15 23.16 -0.18
C MET A 78 -7.17 23.26 -1.30
N SER A 79 -7.64 24.48 -1.58
CA SER A 79 -8.56 24.74 -2.68
C SER A 79 -7.87 24.71 -4.04
N ARG A 80 -8.63 24.47 -5.13
CA ARG A 80 -8.09 24.51 -6.50
C ARG A 80 -7.41 25.84 -6.88
N PRO A 81 -7.93 27.02 -6.48
CA PRO A 81 -7.22 28.29 -6.70
C PRO A 81 -5.87 28.34 -5.98
N GLN A 82 -5.80 27.92 -4.71
CA GLN A 82 -4.56 27.88 -3.93
C GLN A 82 -3.54 26.93 -4.57
N LEU A 83 -3.96 25.73 -4.98
CA LEU A 83 -3.09 24.77 -5.66
C LEU A 83 -2.52 25.33 -6.97
N ARG A 84 -3.36 26.02 -7.76
CA ARG A 84 -2.90 26.66 -9.01
C ARG A 84 -1.89 27.78 -8.75
N GLN A 85 -2.07 28.55 -7.69
CA GLN A 85 -1.15 29.61 -7.29
C GLN A 85 0.19 29.04 -6.79
N LEU A 86 0.14 27.93 -6.04
CA LEU A 86 1.33 27.24 -5.54
C LEU A 86 2.15 26.60 -6.66
N GLY A 87 1.47 26.03 -7.66
CA GLY A 87 2.10 25.33 -8.77
C GLY A 87 2.73 23.99 -8.37
N SER A 88 3.07 23.16 -9.37
CA SER A 88 3.62 21.81 -9.14
C SER A 88 4.93 21.82 -8.37
N ASN A 89 5.80 22.81 -8.60
CA ASN A 89 7.05 22.95 -7.88
C ASN A 89 6.81 23.34 -6.41
N GLY A 90 5.85 24.24 -6.16
CA GLY A 90 5.49 24.64 -4.80
C GLY A 90 4.95 23.49 -3.95
N VAL A 91 4.21 22.55 -4.57
CA VAL A 91 3.70 21.35 -3.87
C VAL A 91 4.83 20.51 -3.26
N ARG A 92 5.99 20.45 -3.91
CA ARG A 92 7.15 19.67 -3.42
C ARG A 92 7.67 20.22 -2.09
N TYR A 93 7.64 21.54 -1.91
CA TYR A 93 8.10 22.20 -0.69
C TYR A 93 7.15 22.01 0.50
N LEU A 94 5.90 21.57 0.28
CA LEU A 94 5.00 21.21 1.39
C LEU A 94 5.53 20.05 2.23
N LEU A 95 6.45 19.25 1.68
CA LEU A 95 7.05 18.09 2.35
C LEU A 95 8.35 18.40 3.08
N GLU A 96 8.92 19.61 2.93
CA GLU A 96 10.28 19.93 3.38
C GLU A 96 10.49 19.69 4.89
N GLU A 97 9.45 19.94 5.70
CA GLU A 97 9.48 19.71 7.15
C GLU A 97 9.08 18.28 7.56
N TYR A 98 8.61 17.46 6.60
CA TYR A 98 8.05 16.13 6.84
C TYR A 98 8.90 15.01 6.27
N THR A 99 10.02 15.31 5.61
CA THR A 99 10.90 14.32 4.99
C THR A 99 12.33 14.50 5.44
N LEU A 100 13.02 13.38 5.73
CA LEU A 100 14.46 13.39 6.02
C LEU A 100 15.31 13.45 4.74
N THR A 101 14.75 13.00 3.61
CA THR A 101 15.41 13.06 2.30
C THR A 101 15.26 14.45 1.69
N PRO A 102 16.31 15.05 1.10
CA PRO A 102 16.19 16.32 0.39
C PRO A 102 15.10 16.28 -0.68
N ILE A 103 14.30 17.34 -0.78
CA ILE A 103 13.16 17.43 -1.73
C ILE A 103 13.56 17.20 -3.19
N ASP A 104 14.77 17.60 -3.57
CA ASP A 104 15.29 17.40 -4.93
C ASP A 104 15.57 15.92 -5.26
N GLN A 105 15.71 15.08 -4.24
CA GLN A 105 15.95 13.63 -4.36
C GLN A 105 14.67 12.80 -4.21
N LEU A 106 13.51 13.45 -4.12
CA LEU A 106 12.19 12.78 -4.04
C LEU A 106 11.49 12.79 -5.40
N ASP A 107 10.83 11.68 -5.76
CA ASP A 107 9.77 11.67 -6.76
C ASP A 107 8.48 12.03 -6.01
N VAL A 108 7.90 13.17 -6.36
CA VAL A 108 6.73 13.75 -5.69
C VAL A 108 5.55 13.71 -6.64
N ARG A 109 4.50 13.01 -6.23
CA ARG A 109 3.20 12.93 -6.91
C ARG A 109 2.13 13.53 -6.02
N TYR A 110 1.09 14.07 -6.62
CA TYR A 110 -0.03 14.61 -5.85
C TYR A 110 -1.36 14.42 -6.58
N GLN A 111 -2.42 14.36 -5.79
CA GLN A 111 -3.79 14.32 -6.25
C GLN A 111 -4.62 15.33 -5.48
N HIS A 112 -5.48 16.06 -6.19
CA HIS A 112 -6.43 16.99 -5.60
C HIS A 112 -7.84 16.42 -5.72
N ARG A 113 -8.54 16.29 -4.59
CA ARG A 113 -9.92 15.79 -4.53
C ARG A 113 -10.72 16.65 -3.57
N GLY A 114 -11.87 17.15 -4.02
CA GLY A 114 -12.69 18.05 -3.20
C GLY A 114 -11.92 19.29 -2.79
N ASN A 115 -11.65 19.45 -1.50
CA ASN A 115 -10.82 20.52 -0.95
C ASN A 115 -9.51 20.02 -0.34
N ASP A 116 -9.09 18.79 -0.64
CA ASP A 116 -7.88 18.19 -0.09
C ASP A 116 -6.85 17.89 -1.18
N LEU A 117 -5.61 18.24 -0.88
CA LEU A 117 -4.42 17.85 -1.61
C LEU A 117 -3.78 16.69 -0.85
N THR A 118 -3.63 15.56 -1.52
CA THR A 118 -2.78 14.46 -1.02
C THR A 118 -1.51 14.43 -1.84
N VAL A 119 -0.37 14.47 -1.15
CA VAL A 119 0.98 14.41 -1.71
C VAL A 119 1.61 13.10 -1.28
N LEU A 120 2.25 12.40 -2.22
CA LEU A 120 3.03 11.20 -2.00
C LEU A 120 4.46 11.47 -2.47
N ALA A 121 5.43 11.12 -1.65
CA ALA A 121 6.84 11.22 -2.00
C ALA A 121 7.58 9.91 -1.73
N LYS A 122 8.42 9.52 -2.68
CA LYS A 122 9.33 8.38 -2.58
C LYS A 122 10.74 8.81 -3.00
N PRO A 123 11.81 8.32 -2.36
CA PRO A 123 13.16 8.58 -2.86
C PRO A 123 13.32 8.15 -4.33
N GLN A 124 13.85 9.04 -5.17
CA GLN A 124 14.03 8.76 -6.62
C GLN A 124 14.90 7.54 -6.86
N GLN A 125 15.92 7.35 -6.02
CA GLN A 125 16.81 6.19 -6.09
C GLN A 125 16.06 4.87 -5.90
N ASP A 126 15.05 4.82 -5.01
CA ASP A 126 14.27 3.62 -4.77
C ASP A 126 13.40 3.29 -5.98
N VAL A 127 12.80 4.32 -6.59
CA VAL A 127 12.01 4.18 -7.83
C VAL A 127 12.91 3.69 -8.96
N ALA A 128 14.10 4.28 -9.12
CA ALA A 128 15.06 3.88 -10.14
C ALA A 128 15.55 2.43 -9.93
N ALA A 129 15.86 2.05 -8.69
CA ALA A 129 16.31 0.70 -8.34
C ALA A 129 15.21 -0.34 -8.61
N LEU A 130 13.95 0.00 -8.27
CA LEU A 130 12.79 -0.82 -8.57
C LEU A 130 12.68 -1.06 -10.08
N LEU A 131 12.60 0.02 -10.87
CA LEU A 131 12.46 -0.09 -12.33
C LEU A 131 13.64 -0.81 -12.99
N ALA A 132 14.87 -0.56 -12.53
CA ALA A 132 16.05 -1.26 -13.03
C ALA A 132 15.98 -2.77 -12.77
N SER A 133 15.49 -3.18 -11.60
CA SER A 133 15.32 -4.59 -11.25
C SER A 133 14.27 -5.27 -12.12
N PHE A 134 13.16 -4.61 -12.40
CA PHE A 134 12.15 -5.12 -13.34
C PHE A 134 12.65 -5.13 -14.79
N GLY A 135 13.56 -4.23 -15.17
CA GLY A 135 14.18 -4.23 -16.50
C GLY A 135 14.99 -5.49 -16.82
N LEU A 136 15.29 -6.32 -15.81
CA LEU A 136 15.94 -7.64 -15.97
C LEU A 136 14.94 -8.79 -16.14
N THR A 137 13.65 -8.51 -16.07
CA THR A 137 12.55 -9.49 -16.18
C THR A 137 11.87 -9.38 -17.55
N PRO A 138 11.08 -10.38 -17.98
CA PRO A 138 10.25 -10.25 -19.18
C PRO A 138 9.07 -9.27 -19.01
N TRP A 139 8.89 -8.67 -17.83
CA TRP A 139 7.75 -7.79 -17.55
C TRP A 139 8.04 -6.32 -17.87
N ARG A 140 7.01 -5.66 -18.38
CA ARG A 140 6.90 -4.22 -18.50
C ARG A 140 6.09 -3.68 -17.33
N VAL A 141 6.72 -2.90 -16.45
CA VAL A 141 6.01 -2.19 -15.38
C VAL A 141 5.12 -1.13 -16.01
N VAL A 142 3.80 -1.28 -15.87
CA VAL A 142 2.80 -0.32 -16.38
C VAL A 142 2.31 0.65 -15.29
N ALA A 143 2.41 0.24 -14.03
CA ALA A 143 2.09 1.07 -12.89
C ALA A 143 2.90 0.67 -11.65
N ALA A 144 3.26 1.66 -10.84
CA ALA A 144 3.82 1.48 -9.51
C ALA A 144 2.96 2.28 -8.53
N LEU A 145 2.25 1.59 -7.66
CA LEU A 145 1.20 2.13 -6.80
C LEU A 145 1.47 1.77 -5.34
N PRO A 146 1.03 2.57 -4.37
CA PRO A 146 1.06 2.17 -2.98
C PRO A 146 0.05 1.04 -2.72
N ASP A 147 0.43 0.07 -1.91
CA ASP A 147 -0.36 -1.12 -1.61
C ASP A 147 -1.60 -0.88 -0.74
N PHE A 148 -1.74 0.27 -0.07
CA PHE A 148 -3.01 0.60 0.59
C PHE A 148 -4.18 0.59 -0.40
N LEU A 149 -3.92 0.83 -1.69
CA LEU A 149 -4.93 0.79 -2.74
C LEU A 149 -5.54 -0.60 -2.93
N LEU A 150 -4.85 -1.66 -2.50
CA LEU A 150 -5.39 -3.01 -2.47
C LEU A 150 -6.50 -3.16 -1.43
N LEU A 151 -6.43 -2.42 -0.31
CA LEU A 151 -7.38 -2.57 0.79
C LEU A 151 -8.79 -2.15 0.36
N PRO A 152 -9.85 -2.91 0.69
CA PRO A 152 -11.21 -2.49 0.35
C PRO A 152 -11.56 -1.18 1.05
N MET A 153 -12.41 -0.39 0.40
CA MET A 153 -12.94 0.84 0.98
C MET A 153 -14.44 0.68 1.21
N VAL A 154 -14.88 1.04 2.41
CA VAL A 154 -16.30 1.13 2.77
C VAL A 154 -16.58 2.57 3.17
N GLU A 155 -17.57 3.19 2.55
CA GLU A 155 -17.93 4.58 2.83
C GLU A 155 -18.19 4.77 4.34
N GLY A 156 -17.56 5.80 4.92
CA GLY A 156 -17.68 6.11 6.35
C GLY A 156 -16.85 5.22 7.29
N ARG A 157 -15.98 4.34 6.77
CA ARG A 157 -15.11 3.48 7.58
C ARG A 157 -13.67 3.54 7.12
N ALA A 158 -12.74 3.54 8.06
CA ALA A 158 -11.35 3.23 7.75
C ALA A 158 -11.14 1.71 7.66
N THR A 159 -10.15 1.30 6.89
CA THR A 159 -9.75 -0.09 6.73
C THR A 159 -8.35 -0.28 7.27
N LEU A 160 -8.20 -1.11 8.31
CA LEU A 160 -6.96 -1.44 8.96
C LEU A 160 -6.51 -2.85 8.54
N LEU A 161 -5.37 -2.95 7.85
CA LEU A 161 -4.69 -4.22 7.61
C LEU A 161 -3.69 -4.48 8.74
N LEU A 162 -3.79 -5.67 9.36
CA LEU A 162 -2.81 -6.20 10.32
C LEU A 162 -2.36 -7.59 9.83
N ASP A 163 -1.19 -7.64 9.19
CA ASP A 163 -0.60 -8.89 8.71
C ASP A 163 0.89 -8.95 9.11
N GLY A 164 1.14 -9.45 10.32
CA GLY A 164 2.48 -9.48 10.91
C GLY A 164 3.04 -8.06 11.12
N THR A 165 4.14 -7.75 10.41
CA THR A 165 4.76 -6.41 10.40
C THR A 165 4.11 -5.48 9.39
N HIS A 166 3.28 -5.99 8.48
CA HIS A 166 2.60 -5.20 7.46
C HIS A 166 1.34 -4.59 8.06
N ARG A 167 1.40 -3.29 8.36
CA ARG A 167 0.35 -2.59 9.12
C ARG A 167 -0.03 -1.29 8.41
N ILE A 168 -1.22 -1.27 7.81
CA ILE A 168 -1.69 -0.12 7.02
C ILE A 168 -3.08 0.28 7.49
N LEU A 169 -3.27 1.57 7.73
CA LEU A 169 -4.59 2.16 7.94
C LEU A 169 -4.96 3.01 6.72
N ARG A 170 -5.85 2.48 5.87
CA ARG A 170 -6.48 3.22 4.77
C ARG A 170 -7.62 4.05 5.32
N LEU A 171 -7.56 5.36 5.08
CA LEU A 171 -8.55 6.31 5.58
C LEU A 171 -9.58 6.65 4.48
N ASP A 172 -9.15 6.70 3.21
CA ASP A 172 -10.06 6.86 2.06
C ASP A 172 -9.43 6.43 0.73
N GLU A 173 -9.93 6.98 -0.40
CA GLU A 173 -9.49 6.70 -1.76
C GLU A 173 -8.05 7.10 -2.08
N SER A 174 -7.51 8.13 -1.43
CA SER A 174 -6.21 8.69 -1.81
C SER A 174 -5.21 8.74 -0.66
N TYR A 175 -5.58 8.34 0.55
CA TYR A 175 -4.71 8.45 1.72
C TYR A 175 -4.80 7.26 2.66
N ALA A 176 -3.63 6.89 3.13
CA ALA A 176 -3.40 5.91 4.16
C ALA A 176 -2.18 6.31 4.98
N VAL A 177 -2.02 5.67 6.13
CA VAL A 177 -0.86 5.81 6.99
C VAL A 177 -0.33 4.43 7.36
N SER A 178 0.97 4.33 7.61
CA SER A 178 1.49 3.16 8.33
C SER A 178 0.88 3.12 9.74
N ALA A 179 0.47 1.93 10.16
CA ALA A 179 -0.07 1.65 11.48
C ALA A 179 0.92 0.83 12.34
N ASP A 180 2.23 0.99 12.10
CA ASP A 180 3.29 0.30 12.86
C ASP A 180 3.16 0.56 14.37
N ASN A 181 2.85 1.80 14.75
CA ASN A 181 2.52 2.20 16.12
C ASN A 181 1.01 2.34 16.25
N LEU A 182 0.31 1.20 16.38
CA LEU A 182 -1.14 1.12 16.30
C LEU A 182 -1.84 2.01 17.34
N ASP A 183 -1.37 2.01 18.58
CA ASP A 183 -1.90 2.81 19.68
C ASP A 183 -1.89 4.31 19.38
N ILE A 184 -0.75 4.84 18.94
CA ILE A 184 -0.56 6.25 18.58
C ILE A 184 -1.38 6.59 17.33
N THR A 185 -1.40 5.69 16.35
CA THR A 185 -2.10 5.90 15.07
C THR A 185 -3.60 6.01 15.30
N LEU A 186 -4.18 5.09 16.07
CA LEU A 186 -5.61 5.11 16.37
C LEU A 186 -6.01 6.29 17.26
N ALA A 187 -5.17 6.68 18.22
CA ALA A 187 -5.42 7.83 19.08
C ALA A 187 -5.51 9.17 18.33
N ARG A 188 -5.04 9.24 17.08
CA ARG A 188 -5.10 10.44 16.22
C ARG A 188 -6.34 10.50 15.33
N LEU A 189 -7.17 9.46 15.34
CA LEU A 189 -8.40 9.41 14.55
C LEU A 189 -9.51 10.19 15.26
N ASN A 190 -9.69 11.45 14.87
CA ASN A 190 -10.70 12.31 15.48
C ASN A 190 -12.07 12.20 14.79
N ASP A 191 -12.09 11.95 13.48
CA ASP A 191 -13.32 12.00 12.67
C ASP A 191 -13.85 10.62 12.24
N ILE A 192 -13.16 9.55 12.65
CA ILE A 192 -13.49 8.17 12.27
C ILE A 192 -14.02 7.44 13.49
N GLN A 193 -15.23 6.88 13.35
CA GLN A 193 -15.90 6.16 14.44
C GLN A 193 -15.96 4.65 14.22
N GLN A 194 -15.64 4.18 13.02
CA GLN A 194 -15.71 2.77 12.65
C GLN A 194 -14.48 2.34 11.84
N ILE A 195 -13.86 1.25 12.27
CA ILE A 195 -12.75 0.60 11.59
C ILE A 195 -13.13 -0.81 11.20
N GLN A 196 -12.89 -1.16 9.95
CA GLN A 196 -12.87 -2.54 9.50
C GLN A 196 -11.43 -3.07 9.60
N VAL A 197 -11.23 -4.18 10.29
CA VAL A 197 -9.92 -4.80 10.46
C VAL A 197 -9.81 -6.03 9.57
N ILE A 198 -8.69 -6.17 8.86
CA ILE A 198 -8.38 -7.31 7.99
C ILE A 198 -7.07 -7.92 8.46
N GLY A 199 -7.00 -9.26 8.45
CA GLY A 199 -5.77 -10.00 8.71
C GLY A 199 -5.76 -10.72 10.05
N GLN A 200 -4.56 -11.00 10.56
CA GLN A 200 -4.37 -11.83 11.74
C GLN A 200 -3.99 -10.95 12.94
N LEU A 201 -4.95 -10.73 13.83
CA LEU A 201 -4.72 -10.00 15.07
C LEU A 201 -4.05 -10.91 16.09
N ASN A 202 -2.93 -10.46 16.64
CA ASN A 202 -2.38 -11.03 17.86
C ASN A 202 -3.10 -10.46 19.10
N ASP A 203 -2.78 -10.99 20.28
CA ASP A 203 -3.43 -10.57 21.54
C ASP A 203 -3.16 -9.10 21.89
N ALA A 204 -1.98 -8.58 21.54
CA ALA A 204 -1.63 -7.18 21.77
C ALA A 204 -2.45 -6.24 20.87
N ASP A 205 -2.62 -6.59 19.60
CA ASP A 205 -3.44 -5.84 18.64
C ASP A 205 -4.89 -5.76 19.13
N ARG A 206 -5.44 -6.88 19.61
CA ARG A 206 -6.81 -6.93 20.19
C ARG A 206 -6.92 -6.02 21.41
N ALA A 207 -5.97 -6.12 22.34
CA ALA A 207 -5.97 -5.29 23.55
C ALA A 207 -5.92 -3.79 23.21
N THR A 208 -5.11 -3.38 22.22
CA THR A 208 -5.03 -1.99 21.75
C THR A 208 -6.34 -1.53 21.13
N LEU A 209 -6.96 -2.34 20.26
CA LEU A 209 -8.24 -2.02 19.63
C LEU A 209 -9.38 -1.91 20.66
N ASP A 210 -9.45 -2.82 21.62
CA ASP A 210 -10.45 -2.80 22.69
C ASP A 210 -10.28 -1.62 23.65
N ALA A 211 -9.04 -1.23 23.94
CA ALA A 211 -8.75 -0.03 24.71
C ALA A 211 -9.24 1.24 23.99
N GLN A 212 -9.03 1.34 22.68
CA GLN A 212 -9.54 2.46 21.88
C GLN A 212 -11.07 2.47 21.84
N LYS A 213 -11.71 1.32 21.68
CA LYS A 213 -13.17 1.21 21.72
C LYS A 213 -13.76 1.76 23.02
N THR A 214 -13.11 1.48 24.15
CA THR A 214 -13.54 1.97 25.47
C THR A 214 -13.23 3.46 25.66
N GLY A 215 -12.08 3.94 25.17
CA GLY A 215 -11.57 5.29 25.45
C GLY A 215 -12.06 6.39 24.51
N SER A 216 -12.17 6.10 23.21
CA SER A 216 -12.53 7.08 22.17
C SER A 216 -13.89 6.82 21.52
N GLY A 217 -14.53 5.70 21.85
CA GLY A 217 -15.79 5.28 21.22
C GLY A 217 -15.61 4.73 19.80
N LEU A 218 -14.36 4.50 19.37
CA LEU A 218 -14.00 3.91 18.09
C LEU A 218 -14.44 2.45 18.02
N ASP A 219 -15.46 2.14 17.22
CA ASP A 219 -15.88 0.76 17.01
C ASP A 219 -14.99 0.07 15.97
N TRP A 220 -14.81 -1.23 16.12
CA TRP A 220 -14.02 -2.03 15.19
C TRP A 220 -14.65 -3.40 14.95
N VAL A 221 -14.53 -3.89 13.71
CA VAL A 221 -15.04 -5.19 13.28
C VAL A 221 -13.95 -5.93 12.51
N LEU A 222 -13.62 -7.14 12.96
CA LEU A 222 -12.75 -8.05 12.22
C LEU A 222 -13.50 -8.66 11.03
N LEU A 223 -12.90 -8.62 9.85
CA LEU A 223 -13.30 -9.45 8.74
C LEU A 223 -12.65 -10.83 8.88
N ASP A 224 -13.49 -11.86 9.00
CA ASP A 224 -13.05 -13.28 9.02
C ASP A 224 -12.46 -13.75 7.68
N THR A 225 -12.35 -12.85 6.69
CA THR A 225 -11.83 -13.19 5.37
C THR A 225 -10.30 -13.12 5.38
N PRO A 226 -9.60 -14.18 4.92
CA PRO A 226 -8.15 -14.17 4.88
C PRO A 226 -7.64 -13.10 3.91
N VAL A 227 -6.52 -12.44 4.25
CA VAL A 227 -5.86 -11.39 3.45
C VAL A 227 -5.78 -11.74 1.96
N SER A 228 -5.50 -13.00 1.64
CA SER A 228 -5.42 -13.51 0.25
C SER A 228 -6.72 -13.44 -0.56
N ALA A 229 -7.87 -13.32 0.10
CA ALA A 229 -9.20 -13.28 -0.49
C ALA A 229 -9.88 -11.90 -0.40
N VAL A 230 -9.30 -10.93 0.31
CA VAL A 230 -9.95 -9.64 0.59
C VAL A 230 -9.78 -8.60 -0.51
N PHE A 231 -8.88 -8.81 -1.46
CA PHE A 231 -8.50 -7.78 -2.43
C PHE A 231 -9.06 -8.08 -3.83
N PRO A 232 -10.28 -7.59 -4.17
CA PRO A 232 -10.73 -7.56 -5.55
C PRO A 232 -9.90 -6.54 -6.33
N ILE A 233 -9.29 -6.97 -7.43
CA ILE A 233 -8.59 -6.07 -8.36
C ILE A 233 -9.54 -5.61 -9.48
N ASP A 234 -10.74 -6.21 -9.55
CA ASP A 234 -11.79 -5.81 -10.47
C ASP A 234 -12.37 -4.45 -10.02
N GLY A 235 -11.82 -3.35 -10.55
CA GLY A 235 -12.30 -1.99 -10.30
C GLY A 235 -11.28 -0.95 -9.83
N ILE A 236 -9.96 -1.25 -9.87
CA ILE A 236 -8.90 -0.22 -9.82
C ILE A 236 -8.81 0.49 -11.17
#